data_AF-A0A537PPC1-F1
#
_entry.id   AF-A0A537PPC1-F1
#
_cell.length_a   1.000
_cell.length_b   1.000
_cell.length_c   1.000
_cell.angle_alpha   90.00
_cell.angle_beta   90.00
_cell.angle_gamma   90.00
#
_symmetry.space_group_name_H-M   'P 1'
#
loop_
_entity.id
_entity.type
_entity.pdbx_description
1 polymer ?
#
loop_
_entity_poly.entity_id
_entity_poly.type
_entity_poly.pdbx_seq_one_letter_code
_entity_poly.pdbx_strand_id
1 'polypeptide(L)' 'MNKLLVATTSIFGLLALQGFAARADEALDKLAQDPKQWVMQQGDNANTRYSKLKQINSTNVKKLQVAWTFSTGVL' A
#
# COMPACT_ATOMS: atom_id res chain seq x y z
N MET A 1 -34.99 25.42 -29.31
CA MET A 1 -34.42 24.07 -29.08
C MET A 1 -32.91 24.08 -28.77
N ASN A 2 -32.30 25.24 -28.54
CA ASN A 2 -30.83 25.38 -28.45
C ASN A 2 -30.30 25.27 -27.01
N LYS A 3 -31.20 25.34 -26.00
CA LYS A 3 -30.86 25.18 -24.59
C LYS A 3 -30.70 23.71 -24.17
N LEU A 4 -31.28 22.79 -24.94
CA LEU A 4 -31.22 21.34 -24.67
C LEU A 4 -29.89 20.73 -25.16
N LEU A 5 -29.29 21.30 -26.21
CA LEU A 5 -28.01 20.84 -26.77
C LEU A 5 -26.81 21.24 -25.88
N VAL A 6 -26.86 22.40 -25.23
CA VAL A 6 -25.79 22.88 -24.33
C VAL A 6 -25.77 22.11 -23.00
N ALA A 7 -26.93 21.61 -22.56
CA ALA A 7 -27.05 20.85 -21.32
C ALA A 7 -26.39 19.45 -21.43
N THR A 8 -26.43 18.81 -22.61
CA THR A 8 -25.84 17.48 -22.81
C THR A 8 -24.32 17.51 -23.03
N THR A 9 -23.77 18.56 -23.64
CA THR A 9 -22.30 18.71 -23.75
C THR A 9 -21.64 18.97 -22.39
N SER A 10 -22.36 19.63 -21.48
CA SER A 10 -21.89 19.92 -20.12
C SER A 10 -21.81 18.66 -19.23
N ILE A 11 -22.70 17.68 -19.45
CA ILE A 11 -22.71 16.41 -18.70
C ILE A 11 -21.57 15.48 -19.18
N PHE A 12 -21.25 15.49 -20.47
CA PHE A 12 -20.09 14.75 -21.00
C PHE A 12 -18.75 15.32 -20.52
N GLY A 13 -18.64 16.65 -20.40
CA GLY A 13 -17.43 17.30 -19.86
C GLY A 13 -17.16 16.98 -18.39
N LEU A 14 -18.21 16.75 -17.59
CA LEU A 14 -18.09 16.44 -16.16
C LEU A 14 -17.75 14.95 -15.90
N LEU A 15 -18.07 14.05 -16.83
CA LEU A 15 -17.68 12.63 -16.77
C LEU A 15 -16.23 12.38 -17.22
N ALA A 16 -15.65 13.25 -18.06
CA ALA A 16 -14.26 13.16 -18.49
C ALA A 16 -13.25 13.63 -17.42
N LEU A 17 -13.73 14.29 -16.35
CA LEU A 17 -12.91 14.78 -15.23
C LEU A 17 -12.78 13.79 -14.07
N GLN A 18 -13.28 12.55 -14.21
CA GLN A 18 -12.96 11.46 -13.27
C GLN A 18 -11.55 10.91 -13.52
N GLY A 19 -10.60 11.83 -13.72
CA GLY A 19 -9.21 11.57 -13.97
C GLY A 19 -8.72 10.50 -13.01
N PHE A 20 -8.25 9.41 -13.61
CA PHE A 20 -7.47 8.35 -13.01
C PHE A 20 -6.90 8.80 -11.67
N ALA A 21 -7.40 8.22 -10.58
CA ALA A 21 -6.76 8.39 -9.29
C ALA A 21 -5.32 7.90 -9.45
N ALA A 22 -4.38 8.84 -9.65
CA ALA A 22 -2.97 8.54 -9.70
C ALA A 22 -2.65 7.93 -8.34
N ARG A 23 -2.30 6.63 -8.32
CA ARG A 23 -1.75 6.04 -7.11
C ARG A 23 -0.43 6.74 -6.86
N ALA A 24 -0.33 7.39 -5.71
CA ALA A 24 0.78 8.28 -5.37
C ALA A 24 2.14 7.57 -5.48
N ASP A 25 2.20 6.24 -5.33
CA ASP A 25 3.45 5.48 -5.50
C ASP A 25 3.20 4.02 -5.94
N GLU A 26 3.18 3.76 -7.26
CA GLU A 26 3.09 2.41 -7.83
C GLU A 26 4.31 1.54 -7.45
N ALA A 27 5.48 2.16 -7.28
CA ALA A 27 6.69 1.44 -6.88
C ALA A 27 6.59 0.95 -5.44
N LEU A 28 6.06 1.78 -4.53
CA LEU A 28 5.77 1.39 -3.15
C LEU A 28 4.73 0.26 -3.12
N ASP A 29 3.65 0.35 -3.90
CA ASP A 29 2.64 -0.71 -3.98
C ASP A 29 3.26 -2.04 -4.45
N LYS A 30 4.18 -2.01 -5.42
CA LYS A 30 4.93 -3.20 -5.86
C LYS A 30 5.83 -3.75 -4.75
N LEU A 31 6.56 -2.89 -4.05
CA LEU A 31 7.44 -3.30 -2.94
C LEU A 31 6.65 -3.85 -1.75
N ALA A 32 5.48 -3.28 -1.44
CA ALA A 32 4.59 -3.73 -0.37
C ALA A 32 4.01 -5.13 -0.65
N GLN A 33 3.97 -5.56 -1.91
CA GLN A 33 3.55 -6.92 -2.28
C GLN A 33 4.68 -7.96 -2.17
N ASP A 34 5.95 -7.55 -2.14
CA ASP A 34 7.08 -8.46 -1.94
C ASP A 34 7.17 -8.87 -0.46
N PRO A 35 6.92 -10.16 -0.11
CA PRO A 35 6.97 -10.60 1.28
C PRO A 35 8.35 -10.51 1.92
N LYS A 36 9.42 -10.24 1.15
CA LYS A 36 10.78 -10.01 1.67
C LYS A 36 11.02 -8.58 2.16
N GLN A 37 10.06 -7.66 1.95
CA GLN A 37 10.19 -6.25 2.29
C GLN A 37 9.32 -5.82 3.46
N TRP A 38 9.70 -4.72 4.11
CA TRP A 38 8.88 -3.98 5.07
C TRP A 38 9.02 -2.48 4.80
N VAL A 39 8.26 -1.98 3.82
CA VAL A 39 8.42 -0.62 3.27
C VAL A 39 7.54 0.44 3.94
N MET A 40 6.63 0.03 4.82
CA MET A 40 5.70 0.91 5.51
C MET A 40 5.57 0.49 6.98
N GLN A 41 5.38 1.44 7.89
CA GLN A 41 5.31 1.18 9.34
C GLN A 41 4.18 0.22 9.74
N GLN A 42 3.10 0.19 8.96
CA GLN A 42 1.90 -0.62 9.22
C GLN A 42 1.82 -1.87 8.33
N GLY A 43 2.89 -2.17 7.59
CA GLY A 43 3.00 -3.33 6.70
C GLY A 43 2.40 -3.09 5.32
N ASP A 44 1.13 -2.67 5.25
CA ASP A 44 0.42 -2.41 4.00
C ASP A 44 -0.51 -1.19 4.11
N ASN A 45 -1.11 -0.78 2.99
CA ASN A 45 -2.08 0.33 2.93
C ASN A 45 -3.37 0.06 3.72
N ALA A 46 -3.67 -1.19 4.06
CA ALA A 46 -4.81 -1.58 4.88
C ALA A 46 -4.45 -1.62 6.38
N ASN A 47 -3.20 -1.29 6.73
CA ASN A 47 -2.67 -1.27 8.08
C ASN A 47 -2.79 -2.60 8.84
N THR A 48 -2.68 -3.74 8.14
CA THR A 48 -2.92 -5.05 8.75
C THR A 48 -1.77 -5.54 9.65
N ARG A 49 -0.55 -5.03 9.43
CA ARG A 49 0.69 -5.51 10.08
C ARG A 49 0.94 -7.01 9.87
N TYR A 50 0.38 -7.61 8.82
CA TYR A 50 0.47 -9.04 8.52
C TYR A 50 1.61 -9.36 7.53
N SER A 51 2.39 -10.42 7.80
CA SER A 51 3.40 -10.96 6.88
C SER A 51 2.97 -12.33 6.35
N LYS A 52 3.16 -12.56 5.04
CA LYS A 52 2.94 -13.86 4.38
C LYS A 52 4.09 -14.85 4.63
N LEU A 53 5.21 -14.42 5.21
CA LEU A 53 6.35 -15.30 5.50
C LEU A 53 5.99 -16.34 6.56
N LYS A 54 6.39 -17.59 6.32
CA LYS A 54 6.10 -18.74 7.20
C LYS A 54 7.32 -19.53 7.66
N GLN A 55 8.52 -18.98 7.43
CA GLN A 55 9.79 -19.61 7.82
C GLN A 55 9.83 -19.84 9.33
N ILE A 56 9.40 -18.85 10.11
CA ILE A 56 9.15 -18.97 11.55
C ILE A 56 7.66 -19.26 11.75
N ASN A 57 7.32 -20.26 12.55
CA ASN A 57 5.95 -20.70 12.80
C ASN A 57 5.82 -21.40 14.16
N SER A 58 4.59 -21.81 14.53
CA SER A 58 4.26 -22.38 15.84
C SER A 58 5.07 -23.63 16.20
N THR A 59 5.57 -24.39 15.21
CA THR A 59 6.33 -25.62 15.46
C THR A 59 7.81 -25.36 15.75
N ASN A 60 8.37 -24.25 15.25
CA ASN A 60 9.81 -23.99 15.28
C ASN A 60 10.21 -22.70 16.01
N VAL A 61 9.27 -21.82 16.38
CA VAL A 61 9.54 -20.55 17.09
C VAL A 61 10.33 -20.76 18.39
N LYS A 62 10.16 -21.91 19.04
CA LYS A 62 10.93 -22.33 20.23
C LYS A 62 12.44 -22.44 20.01
N LYS A 63 12.92 -22.44 18.76
CA LYS A 63 14.34 -22.51 18.39
C LYS A 63 14.92 -21.15 18.01
N LEU A 64 14.14 -20.07 18.07
CA LEU A 64 14.59 -18.73 17.66
C LEU A 64 15.69 -18.23 18.59
N GLN A 65 16.72 -17.60 18.03
CA GLN A 65 17.87 -17.05 18.76
C GLN A 65 18.16 -15.64 18.27
N VAL A 66 18.83 -14.84 19.11
CA VAL A 66 19.31 -13.51 18.73
C VAL A 66 20.34 -13.64 17.62
N ALA A 67 20.08 -13.01 16.47
CA ALA A 67 21.04 -12.95 15.37
C ALA A 67 22.08 -11.84 15.57
N TRP A 68 21.64 -10.68 16.06
CA TRP A 68 22.46 -9.50 16.35
C TRP A 68 21.67 -8.48 17.18
N THR A 69 22.36 -7.49 17.75
CA THR A 69 21.77 -6.35 18.47
C THR A 69 22.37 -5.03 17.96
N PHE A 70 21.63 -3.94 18.09
CA PHE A 70 22.07 -2.60 17.69
C PHE A 70 21.60 -1.57 18.73
N SER A 71 22.53 -0.74 19.22
CA SER A 71 22.21 0.35 20.15
C SER A 71 21.79 1.60 19.38
N THR A 72 20.67 2.20 19.76
CA THR A 72 20.20 3.48 19.17
C THR A 72 20.89 4.71 19.79
N GLY A 73 21.62 4.55 20.88
CA GLY A 73 22.46 5.61 21.47
C GLY A 73 21.72 6.75 22.18
N VAL A 74 20.49 6.53 22.68
CA VAL A 74 19.71 7.53 23.43
C VAL A 74 19.62 7.11 24.91
N LEU A 75 19.74 8.09 25.82
CA LEU A 75 19.64 7.96 27.29
C LEU A 75 18.32 8.54 27.82
#